data_AF-E0DIR9-F1
#
_entry.id   AF-E0DIR9-F1
#
_cell.length_a   1.000
_cell.length_b   1.000
_cell.length_c   1.000
_cell.angle_alpha   90.00
_cell.angle_beta   90.00
_cell.angle_gamma   90.00
#
_symmetry.space_group_name_H-M   'P 1'
#
loop_
_entity.id
_entity.type
_entity.pdbx_description
1 polymer ?
#
loop_
_entity_poly.entity_id
_entity_poly.type
_entity_poly.pdbx_seq_one_letter_code
_entity_poly.pdbx_strand_id
1 'polypeptide(L)'
;MFLTAPLSLSDVVADGFLTQAGFDDALKQRGTVTKTEFNPRLDGYEVVLTTDDSKTHVFSSHTVAYIDQGRTTWKWKDEPQFRFLGTWPSDDMIKAARTLAGNGPCFLVPQPDGSFDVAVLDADQLPKLHVHTALCVGLANMPATMELERALTAFGATNNIGMTTTDDKVTFDEGTVVDLATRRVVSSLTFANVVADAFYFSTEHQMYFEGRYPGAPVMFNPVTNSVIVADSFAAHGLIVGRIKDGVWQWEHNASLRKFALDYAILEFLRDRTPVAEAAARGFDCATKRILKHWTHVFVRLDDDTTALVIMDAHQLRLPPASPEATLAVMATPLPEGVDKQRAKISYHQLRNS
;
A
#
# COMPACT_ATOMS: atom_id res chain seq x y z
N MET A 1 26.96 -4.90 -10.84
CA MET A 1 26.36 -3.90 -11.75
C MET A 1 26.85 -2.52 -11.33
N PHE A 2 27.15 -1.63 -12.26
CA PHE A 2 27.58 -0.26 -11.93
C PHE A 2 26.44 0.71 -12.22
N LEU A 3 26.07 1.54 -11.24
CA LEU A 3 25.11 2.62 -11.47
C LEU A 3 25.75 3.68 -12.37
N THR A 4 25.22 3.85 -13.57
CA THR A 4 25.67 4.91 -14.49
C THR A 4 25.12 6.26 -14.06
N ALA A 5 25.86 7.33 -14.35
CA ALA A 5 25.39 8.69 -14.10
C ALA A 5 24.02 8.92 -14.76
N PRO A 6 23.06 9.60 -14.08
CA PRO A 6 21.76 9.89 -14.66
C PRO A 6 21.88 10.84 -15.84
N LEU A 7 21.07 10.60 -16.87
CA LEU A 7 21.03 11.38 -18.11
C LEU A 7 19.70 12.13 -18.29
N SER A 8 18.72 11.90 -17.41
CA SER A 8 17.37 12.44 -17.50
C SER A 8 16.75 12.66 -16.12
N LEU A 9 15.66 13.43 -16.04
CA LEU A 9 14.88 13.56 -14.81
C LEU A 9 14.34 12.21 -14.34
N SER A 10 13.85 11.38 -15.28
CA SER A 10 13.32 10.04 -14.96
C SER A 10 14.38 9.12 -14.35
N ASP A 11 15.64 9.26 -14.77
CA ASP A 11 16.77 8.52 -14.19
C ASP A 11 16.96 8.86 -12.72
N VAL A 12 16.97 10.16 -12.38
CA VAL A 12 17.13 10.64 -11.00
C VAL A 12 15.94 10.21 -10.13
N VAL A 13 14.72 10.23 -10.69
CA VAL A 13 13.54 9.74 -9.97
C VAL A 13 13.63 8.23 -9.74
N ALA A 14 14.06 7.45 -10.73
CA ALA A 14 14.23 6.00 -10.59
C ALA A 14 15.31 5.65 -9.55
N ASP A 15 16.41 6.39 -9.51
CA ASP A 15 17.53 6.15 -8.58
C ASP A 15 17.10 6.23 -7.10
N GLY A 16 16.17 7.14 -6.78
CA GLY A 16 15.68 7.31 -5.41
C GLY A 16 14.44 6.49 -5.07
N PHE A 17 13.73 5.93 -6.05
CA PHE A 17 12.34 5.48 -5.89
C PHE A 17 12.14 4.45 -4.77
N LEU A 18 12.93 3.36 -4.78
CA LEU A 18 12.80 2.29 -3.80
C LEU A 18 13.23 2.72 -2.39
N THR A 19 14.29 3.54 -2.31
CA THR A 19 14.78 4.07 -1.03
C THR A 19 13.77 5.04 -0.40
N GLN A 20 13.22 5.96 -1.20
CA GLN A 20 12.19 6.91 -0.77
C GLN A 20 10.94 6.17 -0.27
N ALA A 21 10.50 5.13 -0.98
CA ALA A 21 9.36 4.33 -0.56
C ALA A 21 9.58 3.68 0.82
N GLY A 22 10.80 3.23 1.12
CA GLY A 22 11.15 2.71 2.43
C GLY A 22 11.04 3.76 3.55
N PHE A 23 11.55 4.97 3.31
CA PHE A 23 11.43 6.07 4.29
C PHE A 23 10.00 6.57 4.46
N ASP A 24 9.25 6.69 3.37
CA ASP A 24 7.83 7.08 3.38
C ASP A 24 7.00 6.05 4.16
N ASP A 25 7.27 4.77 3.94
CA ASP A 25 6.63 3.69 4.69
C ASP A 25 7.00 3.73 6.19
N ALA A 26 8.27 3.92 6.53
CA ALA A 26 8.73 4.07 7.91
C ALA A 26 8.06 5.26 8.64
N LEU A 27 7.81 6.36 7.93
CA LEU A 27 7.06 7.49 8.44
C LEU A 27 5.57 7.15 8.61
N LYS A 28 4.93 6.53 7.60
CA LYS A 28 3.53 6.08 7.64
C LYS A 28 3.26 5.13 8.82
N GLN A 29 4.22 4.28 9.20
CA GLN A 29 4.06 3.37 10.35
C GLN A 29 3.95 4.09 11.71
N ARG A 30 4.23 5.40 11.77
CA ARG A 30 4.06 6.19 13.01
C ARG A 30 2.61 6.58 13.30
N GLY A 31 1.72 6.45 12.31
CA GLY A 31 0.31 6.82 12.42
C GLY A 31 -0.11 7.83 11.35
N THR A 32 -1.41 8.14 11.31
CA THR A 32 -1.94 9.12 10.37
C THR A 32 -1.59 10.52 10.85
N VAL A 33 -0.86 11.30 10.05
CA VAL A 33 -0.55 12.70 10.40
C VAL A 33 -1.83 13.54 10.37
N THR A 34 -2.19 14.13 11.51
CA THR A 34 -3.36 15.01 11.68
C THR A 34 -2.98 16.49 11.74
N LYS A 35 -1.72 16.79 12.11
CA LYS A 35 -1.19 18.15 12.16
C LYS A 35 0.28 18.16 11.77
N THR A 36 0.70 19.23 11.09
CA THR A 36 2.10 19.51 10.79
C THR A 36 2.41 20.95 11.14
N GLU A 37 3.51 21.18 11.86
CA GLU A 37 4.05 22.50 12.16
C GLU A 37 5.49 22.58 11.64
N PHE A 38 5.86 23.77 11.15
CA PHE A 38 7.18 24.03 10.59
C PHE A 38 7.84 25.16 11.36
N ASN A 39 8.90 24.83 12.10
CA ASN A 39 9.67 25.79 12.90
C ASN A 39 10.96 26.13 12.14
N PRO A 40 11.15 27.37 11.64
CA PRO A 40 12.32 27.73 10.87
C PRO A 40 13.65 27.51 11.62
N ARG A 41 14.64 27.00 10.90
CA ARG A 41 16.03 26.81 11.33
C ARG A 41 16.97 27.41 10.26
N LEU A 42 18.27 27.45 10.53
CA LEU A 42 19.25 28.07 9.62
C LEU A 42 19.21 27.47 8.20
N ASP A 43 19.09 26.15 8.09
CA ASP A 43 19.18 25.43 6.81
C ASP A 43 17.90 24.72 6.37
N GLY A 44 16.78 24.99 7.04
CA GLY A 44 15.50 24.36 6.76
C GLY A 44 14.55 24.52 7.92
N TYR A 45 13.91 23.43 8.33
CA TYR A 45 12.86 23.46 9.35
C TYR A 45 13.02 22.33 10.35
N GLU A 46 12.63 22.59 11.59
CA GLU A 46 12.16 21.53 12.47
C GLU A 46 10.69 21.25 12.12
N VAL A 47 10.42 20.03 11.67
CA VAL A 47 9.10 19.57 11.26
C VAL A 47 8.48 18.78 12.41
N VAL A 48 7.38 19.29 12.94
CA VAL A 48 6.64 18.67 14.05
C VAL A 48 5.37 18.05 13.50
N LEU A 49 5.26 16.73 13.59
CA LEU A 49 4.11 15.96 13.13
C LEU A 49 3.32 15.46 14.33
N THR A 50 2.01 15.72 14.36
CA THR A 50 1.08 15.10 15.29
C THR A 50 0.28 14.02 14.59
N THR A 51 0.19 12.85 15.20
CA THR A 51 -0.55 11.68 14.67
C THR A 51 -1.95 11.57 15.27
N ASP A 52 -2.77 10.67 14.71
CA ASP A 52 -4.13 10.34 15.15
C ASP A 52 -4.21 9.83 16.60
N ASP A 53 -3.15 9.19 17.10
CA ASP A 53 -2.99 8.82 18.51
C ASP A 53 -2.45 9.96 19.40
N SER A 54 -2.44 11.20 18.88
CA SER A 54 -1.95 12.41 19.56
C SER A 54 -0.46 12.37 19.96
N LYS A 55 0.34 11.45 19.40
CA LYS A 55 1.79 11.50 19.57
C LYS A 55 2.40 12.58 18.69
N THR A 56 3.50 13.15 19.17
CA THR A 56 4.27 14.16 18.45
C THR A 56 5.63 13.58 18.04
N HIS A 57 5.98 13.75 16.77
CA HIS A 57 7.26 13.38 16.21
C HIS A 57 7.96 14.62 15.66
N VAL A 58 9.22 14.82 16.05
CA VAL A 58 10.02 15.98 15.67
C VAL A 58 11.14 15.52 14.76
N PHE A 59 11.29 16.17 13.62
CA PHE A 59 12.33 15.89 12.64
C PHE A 59 13.06 17.16 12.25
N SER A 60 14.32 17.04 11.86
CA SER A 60 15.05 18.08 11.14
C SER A 60 14.87 17.89 9.64
N SER A 61 14.85 18.99 8.93
CA SER A 61 14.76 19.02 7.47
C SER A 61 15.67 20.08 6.89
N HIS A 62 16.02 19.89 5.62
CA HIS A 62 16.78 20.85 4.84
C HIS A 62 15.90 21.42 3.72
N THR A 63 15.94 22.73 3.54
CA THR A 63 15.33 23.34 2.35
C THR A 63 16.21 23.01 1.15
N VAL A 64 15.63 22.42 0.10
CA VAL A 64 16.37 21.98 -1.10
C VAL A 64 16.00 22.81 -2.33
N ALA A 65 14.82 23.41 -2.33
CA ALA A 65 14.35 24.24 -3.42
C ALA A 65 13.24 25.19 -2.96
N TYR A 66 12.88 26.10 -3.85
CA TYR A 66 11.84 27.11 -3.70
C TYR A 66 10.90 27.05 -4.90
N ILE A 67 9.60 27.15 -4.64
CA ILE A 67 8.54 27.21 -5.63
C ILE A 67 7.84 28.56 -5.47
N ASP A 68 7.71 29.32 -6.56
CA ASP A 68 7.04 30.61 -6.53
C ASP A 68 5.53 30.52 -6.21
N GLN A 69 4.91 31.65 -5.89
CA GLN A 69 3.48 31.74 -5.57
C GLN A 69 2.57 31.20 -6.69
N GLY A 70 2.97 31.42 -7.95
CA GLY A 70 2.25 30.94 -9.12
C GLY A 70 2.40 29.43 -9.38
N ARG A 71 3.29 28.75 -8.66
CA ARG A 71 3.72 27.36 -8.91
C ARG A 71 4.19 27.15 -10.35
N THR A 72 4.82 28.18 -10.89
CA THR A 72 5.33 28.26 -12.27
C THR A 72 6.85 28.15 -12.34
N THR A 73 7.54 28.36 -11.22
CA THR A 73 9.00 28.36 -11.21
C THR A 73 9.53 27.50 -10.07
N TRP A 74 10.51 26.66 -10.39
CA TRP A 74 11.34 25.91 -9.47
C TRP A 74 12.73 26.53 -9.41
N LYS A 75 13.24 26.74 -8.20
CA LYS A 75 14.60 27.23 -7.97
C LYS A 75 15.29 26.36 -6.92
N TRP A 76 16.43 25.75 -7.26
CA TRP A 76 17.23 24.99 -6.30
C TRP A 76 17.87 25.93 -5.26
N LYS A 77 17.98 25.47 -4.01
CA LYS A 77 18.80 26.17 -3.00
C LYS A 77 20.28 26.07 -3.39
N ASP A 78 20.71 24.86 -3.70
CA ASP A 78 22.04 24.54 -4.22
C ASP A 78 21.91 23.93 -5.61
N GLU A 79 22.45 24.61 -6.63
CA GLU A 79 22.22 24.22 -8.03
C GLU A 79 22.88 22.85 -8.33
N PRO A 80 22.09 21.83 -8.73
CA PRO A 80 22.63 20.53 -9.06
C PRO A 80 23.43 20.57 -10.37
N GLN A 81 24.41 19.67 -10.50
CA GLN A 81 25.27 19.61 -11.70
C GLN A 81 24.53 19.12 -12.97
N PHE A 82 23.29 18.66 -12.81
CA PHE A 82 22.50 18.03 -13.87
C PHE A 82 21.67 19.05 -14.66
N ARG A 83 22.13 19.40 -15.86
CA ARG A 83 21.48 20.40 -16.73
C ARG A 83 20.11 19.98 -17.29
N PHE A 84 19.77 18.70 -17.22
CA PHE A 84 18.47 18.19 -17.68
C PHE A 84 17.34 18.38 -16.65
N LEU A 85 17.66 18.85 -15.44
CA LEU A 85 16.64 19.13 -14.45
C LEU A 85 15.82 20.35 -14.89
N GLY A 86 14.51 20.20 -14.84
CA GLY A 86 13.58 21.23 -15.29
C GLY A 86 13.54 22.43 -14.35
N THR A 87 12.92 23.51 -14.83
CA THR A 87 12.67 24.74 -14.08
C THR A 87 11.22 24.86 -13.63
N TRP A 88 10.38 23.86 -13.91
CA TRP A 88 8.95 23.87 -13.61
C TRP A 88 8.62 22.91 -12.45
N PRO A 89 7.84 23.34 -11.44
CA PRO A 89 7.42 22.48 -10.35
C PRO A 89 6.58 21.29 -10.81
N SER A 90 6.96 20.07 -10.42
CA SER A 90 6.20 18.84 -10.68
C SER A 90 6.50 17.80 -9.61
N ASP A 91 5.65 16.77 -9.51
CA ASP A 91 5.87 15.65 -8.59
C ASP A 91 7.22 14.95 -8.85
N ASP A 92 7.64 14.87 -10.12
CA ASP A 92 8.93 14.28 -10.48
C ASP A 92 10.10 15.18 -10.10
N MET A 93 9.95 16.51 -10.17
CA MET A 93 10.95 17.44 -9.62
C MET A 93 11.07 17.31 -8.09
N ILE A 94 9.95 17.11 -7.37
CA ILE A 94 9.98 16.85 -5.93
C ILE A 94 10.70 15.52 -5.62
N LYS A 95 10.38 14.43 -6.33
CA LYS A 95 11.06 13.13 -6.16
C LYS A 95 12.55 13.22 -6.50
N ALA A 96 12.93 13.95 -7.55
CA ALA A 96 14.32 14.17 -7.89
C ALA A 96 15.06 14.97 -6.82
N ALA A 97 14.43 16.01 -6.27
CA ALA A 97 14.99 16.78 -5.16
C ALA A 97 15.23 15.90 -3.93
N ARG A 98 14.28 15.01 -3.61
CA ARG A 98 14.46 14.00 -2.58
C ARG A 98 15.64 13.09 -2.88
N THR A 99 15.78 12.57 -4.11
CA THR A 99 16.91 11.71 -4.49
C THR A 99 18.24 12.39 -4.24
N LEU A 100 18.37 13.65 -4.65
CA LEU A 100 19.61 14.43 -4.52
C LEU A 100 19.90 14.87 -3.08
N ALA A 101 18.88 14.87 -2.21
CA ALA A 101 18.96 15.32 -0.82
C ALA A 101 18.75 14.19 0.21
N GLY A 102 19.16 12.96 -0.11
CA GLY A 102 19.22 11.86 0.87
C GLY A 102 17.97 11.01 0.99
N ASN A 103 16.99 11.15 0.08
CA ASN A 103 15.77 10.33 -0.05
C ASN A 103 14.72 10.45 1.07
N GLY A 104 14.89 11.38 2.03
CA GLY A 104 13.91 11.58 3.10
C GLY A 104 12.52 12.03 2.58
N PRO A 105 11.47 11.91 3.40
CA PRO A 105 10.14 12.47 3.10
C PRO A 105 10.20 13.97 2.83
N CYS A 106 9.33 14.46 1.94
CA CYS A 106 9.31 15.87 1.54
C CYS A 106 8.02 16.58 1.96
N PHE A 107 8.15 17.85 2.35
CA PHE A 107 7.07 18.75 2.68
C PHE A 107 7.19 20.04 1.86
N LEU A 108 6.05 20.54 1.37
CA LEU A 108 5.94 21.89 0.82
C LEU A 108 5.55 22.84 1.96
N VAL A 109 6.50 23.64 2.42
CA VAL A 109 6.31 24.56 3.55
C VAL A 109 5.79 25.89 3.01
N PRO A 110 4.53 26.28 3.31
CA PRO A 110 3.95 27.51 2.81
C PRO A 110 4.62 28.74 3.42
N GLN A 111 4.94 29.72 2.59
CA GLN A 111 5.51 31.01 3.01
C GLN A 111 4.43 32.11 3.07
N PRO A 112 4.66 33.20 3.84
CA PRO A 112 3.69 34.29 3.96
C PRO A 112 3.34 34.99 2.64
N ASP A 113 4.23 34.96 1.65
CA ASP A 113 4.01 35.52 0.31
C ASP A 113 3.28 34.56 -0.65
N GLY A 114 2.90 33.37 -0.17
CA GLY A 114 2.22 32.34 -0.94
C GLY A 114 3.15 31.45 -1.77
N SER A 115 4.47 31.66 -1.72
CA SER A 115 5.47 30.72 -2.24
C SER A 115 5.60 29.48 -1.33
N PHE A 116 6.38 28.49 -1.76
CA PHE A 116 6.65 27.28 -0.98
C PHE A 116 8.15 27.00 -0.92
N ASP A 117 8.63 26.67 0.27
CA ASP A 117 9.90 25.99 0.42
C ASP A 117 9.68 24.49 0.24
N VAL A 118 10.61 23.83 -0.44
CA VAL A 118 10.66 22.37 -0.54
C VAL A 118 11.61 21.88 0.53
N ALA A 119 11.09 21.29 1.59
CA ALA A 119 11.86 20.76 2.71
C ALA A 119 11.92 19.24 2.66
N VAL A 120 13.13 18.66 2.74
CA VAL A 120 13.35 17.21 2.80
C VAL A 120 13.81 16.84 4.21
N LEU A 121 13.12 15.91 4.86
CA LEU A 121 13.52 15.41 6.18
C LEU A 121 14.89 14.74 6.11
N ASP A 122 15.65 14.85 7.18
CA ASP A 122 16.88 14.08 7.36
C ASP A 122 16.54 12.58 7.48
N ALA A 123 16.99 11.80 6.49
CA ALA A 123 16.72 10.39 6.38
C ALA A 123 17.33 9.55 7.52
N ASP A 124 18.42 10.03 8.14
CA ASP A 124 19.07 9.32 9.26
C ASP A 124 18.22 9.35 10.54
N GLN A 125 17.17 10.18 10.58
CA GLN A 125 16.20 10.23 11.69
C GLN A 125 15.06 9.20 11.55
N LEU A 126 15.03 8.46 10.44
CA LEU A 126 14.07 7.41 10.17
C LEU A 126 14.76 6.03 10.21
N PRO A 127 14.08 4.99 10.72
CA PRO A 127 14.66 3.66 10.74
C PRO A 127 14.85 3.16 9.30
N LYS A 128 16.06 2.69 8.99
CA LYS A 128 16.33 1.96 7.74
C LYS A 128 15.58 0.64 7.80
N LEU A 129 14.70 0.42 6.83
CA LEU A 129 13.93 -0.83 6.74
C LEU A 129 14.84 -1.97 6.26
N HIS A 130 14.46 -3.20 6.63
CA HIS A 130 15.04 -4.39 6.03
C HIS A 130 14.85 -4.37 4.51
N VAL A 131 15.85 -4.86 3.76
CA VAL A 131 15.88 -4.88 2.29
C VAL A 131 14.62 -5.48 1.70
N HIS A 132 14.26 -6.68 2.14
CA HIS A 132 12.99 -7.33 1.81
C HIS A 132 11.77 -6.39 1.94
N THR A 133 11.64 -5.71 3.08
CA THR A 133 10.52 -4.81 3.37
C THR A 133 10.53 -3.59 2.45
N ALA A 134 11.68 -2.93 2.30
CA ALA A 134 11.83 -1.76 1.44
C ALA A 134 11.50 -2.09 -0.03
N LEU A 135 11.96 -3.24 -0.52
CA LEU A 135 11.66 -3.72 -1.87
C LEU A 135 10.17 -4.05 -2.03
N CYS A 136 9.53 -4.69 -1.05
CA CYS A 136 8.09 -4.98 -1.10
C CYS A 136 7.26 -3.70 -1.19
N VAL A 137 7.52 -2.70 -0.34
CA VAL A 137 6.75 -1.44 -0.34
C VAL A 137 7.03 -0.58 -1.57
N GLY A 138 8.29 -0.54 -2.03
CA GLY A 138 8.69 0.18 -3.23
C GLY A 138 8.10 -0.42 -4.50
N LEU A 139 8.32 -1.72 -4.73
CA LEU A 139 7.82 -2.41 -5.93
C LEU A 139 6.29 -2.44 -6.00
N ALA A 140 5.59 -2.43 -4.85
CA ALA A 140 4.13 -2.37 -4.83
C ALA A 140 3.59 -1.13 -5.55
N ASN A 141 4.29 0.01 -5.45
CA ASN A 141 3.85 1.31 -5.95
C ASN A 141 4.65 1.79 -7.17
N MET A 142 5.56 0.94 -7.70
CA MET A 142 6.43 1.30 -8.83
C MET A 142 5.64 1.44 -10.14
N PRO A 143 5.76 2.56 -10.87
CA PRO A 143 5.14 2.69 -12.18
C PRO A 143 5.68 1.66 -13.18
N ALA A 144 4.79 1.11 -14.00
CA ALA A 144 5.15 0.14 -15.03
C ALA A 144 6.15 0.69 -16.07
N THR A 145 6.21 2.01 -16.24
CA THR A 145 7.12 2.69 -17.18
C THR A 145 8.50 2.97 -16.60
N MET A 146 8.69 2.84 -15.27
CA MET A 146 9.98 3.13 -14.63
C MET A 146 10.96 1.99 -14.85
N GLU A 147 12.23 2.33 -15.15
CA GLU A 147 13.29 1.34 -15.33
C GLU A 147 13.64 0.62 -14.03
N LEU A 148 13.30 -0.67 -13.97
CA LEU A 148 13.45 -1.49 -12.76
C LEU A 148 14.91 -1.71 -12.37
N GLU A 149 15.75 -2.09 -13.34
CA GLU A 149 17.16 -2.43 -13.07
C GLU A 149 17.94 -1.24 -12.52
N ARG A 150 17.69 -0.04 -13.06
CA ARG A 150 18.29 1.20 -12.56
C ARG A 150 17.89 1.46 -11.11
N ALA A 151 16.60 1.39 -10.80
CA ALA A 151 16.10 1.59 -9.44
C ALA A 151 16.68 0.56 -8.44
N LEU A 152 16.76 -0.72 -8.83
CA LEU A 152 17.36 -1.77 -8.00
C LEU A 152 18.85 -1.52 -7.76
N THR A 153 19.60 -1.14 -8.80
CA THR A 153 21.04 -0.85 -8.71
C THR A 153 21.30 0.34 -7.80
N ALA A 154 20.53 1.41 -7.94
CA ALA A 154 20.65 2.60 -7.09
C ALA A 154 20.26 2.32 -5.64
N PHE A 155 19.24 1.49 -5.42
CA PHE A 155 18.85 1.01 -4.10
C PHE A 155 19.97 0.22 -3.42
N GLY A 156 20.60 -0.73 -4.12
CA GLY A 156 21.75 -1.48 -3.60
C GLY A 156 22.93 -0.57 -3.26
N ALA A 157 23.26 0.38 -4.15
CA ALA A 157 24.34 1.34 -3.92
C ALA A 157 24.09 2.23 -2.69
N THR A 158 22.88 2.78 -2.55
CA THR A 158 22.52 3.68 -1.44
C THR A 158 22.55 2.97 -0.09
N ASN A 159 22.18 1.69 -0.07
CA ASN A 159 22.16 0.87 1.15
C ASN A 159 23.47 0.09 1.37
N ASN A 160 24.46 0.24 0.48
CA ASN A 160 25.73 -0.48 0.51
C ASN A 160 25.56 -2.01 0.57
N ILE A 161 24.72 -2.55 -0.33
CA ILE A 161 24.39 -3.98 -0.44
C ILE A 161 24.87 -4.50 -1.78
N GLY A 162 25.59 -5.63 -1.78
CA GLY A 162 25.98 -6.32 -3.01
C GLY A 162 24.79 -7.03 -3.67
N MET A 163 24.88 -7.14 -4.99
CA MET A 163 23.81 -7.69 -5.82
C MET A 163 24.42 -8.53 -6.95
N THR A 164 23.79 -9.65 -7.23
CA THR A 164 24.06 -10.50 -8.39
C THR A 164 22.86 -10.48 -9.32
N THR A 165 23.10 -10.18 -10.60
CA THR A 165 22.06 -10.15 -11.64
C THR A 165 22.21 -11.37 -12.55
N THR A 166 21.11 -12.07 -12.79
CA THR A 166 20.94 -13.03 -13.88
C THR A 166 19.92 -12.46 -14.89
N ASP A 167 19.71 -13.13 -16.02
CA ASP A 167 18.87 -12.61 -17.11
C ASP A 167 17.43 -12.27 -16.68
N ASP A 168 16.89 -12.95 -15.66
CA ASP A 168 15.51 -12.80 -15.19
C ASP A 168 15.39 -12.27 -13.75
N LYS A 169 16.50 -12.16 -13.01
CA LYS A 169 16.46 -11.93 -11.56
C LYS A 169 17.61 -11.08 -11.05
N VAL A 170 17.34 -10.42 -9.93
CA VAL A 170 18.32 -9.71 -9.13
C VAL A 170 18.29 -10.28 -7.72
N THR A 171 19.42 -10.83 -7.27
CA THR A 171 19.61 -11.38 -5.93
C THR A 171 20.47 -10.44 -5.11
N PHE A 172 19.95 -10.00 -3.96
CA PHE A 172 20.69 -9.21 -2.98
C PHE A 172 21.47 -10.14 -2.03
N ASP A 173 22.63 -9.71 -1.55
CA ASP A 173 23.52 -10.53 -0.70
C ASP A 173 22.85 -11.07 0.58
N GLU A 174 21.80 -10.41 1.07
CA GLU A 174 21.03 -10.85 2.25
C GLU A 174 20.03 -11.97 1.94
N GLY A 175 19.75 -12.22 0.66
CA GLY A 175 18.93 -13.34 0.19
C GLY A 175 17.62 -12.96 -0.50
N THR A 176 17.18 -11.70 -0.42
CA THR A 176 16.01 -11.25 -1.20
C THR A 176 16.29 -11.34 -2.69
N VAL A 177 15.34 -11.92 -3.43
CA VAL A 177 15.41 -12.07 -4.88
C VAL A 177 14.25 -11.30 -5.51
N VAL A 178 14.53 -10.48 -6.52
CA VAL A 178 13.54 -9.78 -7.33
C VAL A 178 13.51 -10.41 -8.72
N ASP A 179 12.32 -10.80 -9.17
CA ASP A 179 12.05 -11.25 -10.53
C ASP A 179 11.77 -10.03 -11.41
N LEU A 180 12.58 -9.86 -12.47
CA LEU A 180 12.56 -8.69 -13.33
C LEU A 180 11.35 -8.67 -14.27
N ALA A 181 10.86 -9.84 -14.68
CA ALA A 181 9.72 -9.96 -15.59
C ALA A 181 8.40 -9.60 -14.90
N THR A 182 8.20 -10.12 -13.69
CA THR A 182 7.01 -9.85 -12.88
C THR A 182 7.14 -8.56 -12.08
N ARG A 183 8.37 -8.05 -11.89
CA ARG A 183 8.72 -6.88 -11.07
C ARG A 183 8.36 -7.08 -9.59
N ARG A 184 8.64 -8.26 -9.05
CA ARG A 184 8.23 -8.65 -7.69
C ARG A 184 9.36 -9.30 -6.93
N VAL A 185 9.33 -9.17 -5.61
CA VAL A 185 10.10 -10.06 -4.74
C VAL A 185 9.56 -11.48 -4.89
N VAL A 186 10.45 -12.44 -5.12
CA VAL A 186 10.12 -13.85 -5.27
C VAL A 186 9.64 -14.40 -3.92
N SER A 187 8.50 -15.08 -3.94
CA SER A 187 7.87 -15.66 -2.75
C SER A 187 7.22 -17.01 -3.07
N SER A 188 7.00 -17.82 -2.04
CA SER A 188 6.30 -19.10 -2.12
C SER A 188 4.79 -18.96 -2.30
N LEU A 189 4.24 -17.75 -2.10
CA LEU A 189 2.82 -17.47 -2.19
C LEU A 189 2.56 -16.30 -3.14
N THR A 190 1.56 -16.44 -3.99
CA THR A 190 1.06 -15.35 -4.84
C THR A 190 -0.28 -14.82 -4.32
N PHE A 191 -0.66 -13.61 -4.73
CA PHE A 191 -2.00 -13.08 -4.39
C PHE A 191 -3.14 -13.97 -4.93
N ALA A 192 -2.98 -14.52 -6.13
CA ALA A 192 -3.96 -15.46 -6.69
C ALA A 192 -4.11 -16.72 -5.83
N ASN A 193 -3.04 -17.17 -5.17
CA ASN A 193 -3.12 -18.25 -4.20
C ASN A 193 -3.89 -17.86 -2.93
N VAL A 194 -3.68 -16.64 -2.42
CA VAL A 194 -4.44 -16.11 -1.26
C VAL A 194 -5.93 -16.05 -1.57
N VAL A 195 -6.28 -15.59 -2.77
CA VAL A 195 -7.67 -15.55 -3.26
C VAL A 195 -8.23 -16.96 -3.42
N ALA A 196 -7.50 -17.88 -4.07
CA ALA A 196 -7.92 -19.28 -4.21
C ALA A 196 -8.27 -19.89 -2.84
N ASP A 197 -7.41 -19.67 -1.86
CA ASP A 197 -7.52 -20.20 -0.52
C ASP A 197 -8.75 -19.69 0.25
N ALA A 198 -9.33 -18.55 -0.14
CA ALA A 198 -10.49 -17.95 0.52
C ALA A 198 -11.79 -18.06 -0.30
N PHE A 199 -11.69 -18.15 -1.63
CA PHE A 199 -12.78 -17.84 -2.55
C PHE A 199 -14.08 -18.60 -2.26
N TYR A 200 -14.09 -19.93 -2.41
CA TYR A 200 -15.33 -20.70 -2.29
C TYR A 200 -15.94 -20.67 -0.88
N PHE A 201 -15.10 -20.64 0.16
CA PHE A 201 -15.61 -20.56 1.53
C PHE A 201 -16.19 -19.17 1.83
N SER A 202 -15.56 -18.12 1.31
CA SER A 202 -16.11 -16.76 1.28
C SER A 202 -17.45 -16.71 0.53
N THR A 203 -17.54 -17.35 -0.65
CA THR A 203 -18.77 -17.42 -1.45
C THR A 203 -19.90 -18.09 -0.70
N GLU A 204 -19.65 -19.22 -0.02
CA GLU A 204 -20.69 -19.89 0.78
C GLU A 204 -21.21 -19.00 1.91
N HIS A 205 -20.31 -18.32 2.62
CA HIS A 205 -20.68 -17.37 3.67
C HIS A 205 -21.53 -16.21 3.12
N GLN A 206 -21.18 -15.66 1.96
CA GLN A 206 -21.98 -14.59 1.33
C GLN A 206 -23.35 -15.10 0.89
N MET A 207 -23.43 -16.25 0.21
CA MET A 207 -24.70 -16.85 -0.21
C MET A 207 -25.62 -17.14 0.99
N TYR A 208 -25.06 -17.65 2.09
CA TYR A 208 -25.82 -17.90 3.31
C TYR A 208 -26.34 -16.60 3.94
N PHE A 209 -25.51 -15.57 4.03
CA PHE A 209 -25.90 -14.27 4.54
C PHE A 209 -27.01 -13.62 3.70
N GLU A 210 -26.82 -13.57 2.38
CA GLU A 210 -27.77 -12.97 1.44
C GLU A 210 -29.09 -13.76 1.37
N GLY A 211 -29.03 -15.09 1.49
CA GLY A 211 -30.23 -15.93 1.52
C GLY A 211 -31.03 -15.77 2.82
N ARG A 212 -30.35 -15.55 3.95
CA ARG A 212 -31.01 -15.38 5.27
C ARG A 212 -31.52 -13.95 5.50
N TYR A 213 -30.80 -12.96 4.99
CA TYR A 213 -31.08 -11.53 5.18
C TYR A 213 -31.12 -10.78 3.84
N PRO A 214 -32.04 -11.14 2.93
CA PRO A 214 -32.09 -10.58 1.59
C PRO A 214 -32.37 -9.08 1.61
N GLY A 215 -31.46 -8.28 1.06
CA GLY A 215 -31.60 -6.81 1.00
C GLY A 215 -31.67 -6.14 2.36
N ALA A 216 -31.19 -6.78 3.43
CA ALA A 216 -31.23 -6.24 4.77
C ALA A 216 -30.49 -4.89 4.84
N PRO A 217 -31.08 -3.85 5.48
CA PRO A 217 -30.35 -2.63 5.75
C PRO A 217 -29.22 -2.93 6.74
N VAL A 218 -28.05 -2.34 6.49
CA VAL A 218 -26.87 -2.52 7.32
C VAL A 218 -26.37 -1.16 7.78
N MET A 219 -26.28 -0.99 9.10
CA MET A 219 -25.69 0.21 9.71
C MET A 219 -24.35 -0.16 10.32
N PHE A 220 -23.33 0.66 10.11
CA PHE A 220 -22.01 0.47 10.66
C PHE A 220 -21.58 1.70 11.46
N ASN A 221 -21.11 1.47 12.70
CA ASN A 221 -20.51 2.49 13.52
C ASN A 221 -18.98 2.28 13.58
N PRO A 222 -18.18 3.14 12.92
CA PRO A 222 -16.72 2.99 12.88
C PRO A 222 -16.03 3.28 14.21
N VAL A 223 -16.69 4.00 15.14
CA VAL A 223 -16.13 4.30 16.47
C VAL A 223 -16.15 3.06 17.35
N THR A 224 -17.21 2.26 17.26
CA THR A 224 -17.40 1.06 18.09
C THR A 224 -17.10 -0.25 17.36
N ASN A 225 -16.80 -0.18 16.05
CA ASN A 225 -16.66 -1.36 15.18
C ASN A 225 -17.88 -2.30 15.28
N SER A 226 -19.07 -1.70 15.32
CA SER A 226 -20.34 -2.41 15.47
C SER A 226 -21.15 -2.32 14.19
N VAL A 227 -21.66 -3.45 13.74
CA VAL A 227 -22.57 -3.56 12.59
C VAL A 227 -23.94 -4.03 13.09
N ILE A 228 -25.01 -3.37 12.68
CA ILE A 228 -26.39 -3.79 12.93
C ILE A 228 -27.00 -4.21 11.60
N VAL A 229 -27.51 -5.43 11.53
CA VAL A 229 -28.14 -6.00 10.33
C VAL A 229 -29.65 -6.12 10.55
N ALA A 230 -30.45 -5.42 9.73
CA ALA A 230 -31.92 -5.45 9.72
C ALA A 230 -32.57 -5.26 11.12
N ASP A 231 -31.93 -4.52 12.01
CA ASP A 231 -32.30 -4.40 13.44
C ASP A 231 -32.50 -5.76 14.15
N SER A 232 -31.95 -6.82 13.57
CA SER A 232 -32.14 -8.20 14.00
C SER A 232 -31.01 -8.67 14.90
N PHE A 233 -29.77 -8.34 14.54
CA PHE A 233 -28.61 -8.67 15.36
C PHE A 233 -27.47 -7.67 15.18
N ALA A 234 -26.61 -7.62 16.21
CA ALA A 234 -25.34 -6.91 16.17
C ALA A 234 -24.21 -7.89 15.82
N ALA A 235 -23.26 -7.42 15.02
CA ALA A 235 -22.03 -8.09 14.65
C ALA A 235 -20.83 -7.18 14.93
N HIS A 236 -19.66 -7.78 15.15
CA HIS A 236 -18.42 -7.04 15.12
C HIS A 236 -18.03 -6.81 13.65
N GLY A 237 -17.63 -5.58 13.31
CA GLY A 237 -17.23 -5.20 11.95
C GLY A 237 -15.83 -4.60 11.90
N LEU A 238 -15.03 -5.01 10.92
CA LEU A 238 -13.73 -4.44 10.65
C LEU A 238 -13.72 -3.83 9.24
N ILE A 239 -13.39 -2.55 9.12
CA ILE A 239 -13.08 -1.95 7.82
C ILE A 239 -11.78 -2.60 7.33
N VAL A 240 -11.82 -3.16 6.12
CA VAL A 240 -10.61 -3.70 5.47
C VAL A 240 -10.16 -2.85 4.29
N GLY A 241 -11.07 -2.09 3.69
CA GLY A 241 -10.73 -1.16 2.62
C GLY A 241 -11.84 -0.17 2.34
N ARG A 242 -11.49 0.88 1.62
CA ARG A 242 -12.37 1.98 1.23
C ARG A 242 -12.30 2.19 -0.28
N ILE A 243 -13.43 2.58 -0.83
CA ILE A 243 -13.60 2.96 -2.23
C ILE A 243 -14.02 4.43 -2.24
N LYS A 244 -13.21 5.26 -2.89
CA LYS A 244 -13.48 6.68 -3.13
C LYS A 244 -13.02 7.06 -4.53
N ASP A 245 -13.84 7.80 -5.28
CA ASP A 245 -13.53 8.26 -6.64
C ASP A 245 -13.09 7.12 -7.59
N GLY A 246 -13.72 5.94 -7.47
CA GLY A 246 -13.38 4.77 -8.28
C GLY A 246 -12.05 4.09 -7.92
N VAL A 247 -11.44 4.44 -6.79
CA VAL A 247 -10.16 3.91 -6.32
C VAL A 247 -10.36 3.14 -5.02
N TRP A 248 -9.84 1.92 -4.99
CA TRP A 248 -9.68 1.08 -3.80
C TRP A 248 -8.43 1.47 -3.01
N GLN A 249 -8.56 1.54 -1.68
CA GLN A 249 -7.47 1.68 -0.73
C GLN A 249 -7.67 0.70 0.44
N TRP A 250 -6.61 0.01 0.84
CA TRP A 250 -6.65 -0.83 2.03
C TRP A 250 -6.68 0.03 3.30
N GLU A 251 -7.44 -0.41 4.31
CA GLU A 251 -7.35 0.17 5.65
C GLU A 251 -6.04 -0.29 6.31
N HIS A 252 -5.45 0.56 7.15
CA HIS A 252 -4.26 0.16 7.90
C HIS A 252 -4.58 -1.02 8.83
N ASN A 253 -3.93 -2.15 8.60
CA ASN A 253 -4.07 -3.34 9.44
C ASN A 253 -2.71 -4.04 9.60
N ALA A 254 -2.22 -4.10 10.83
CA ALA A 254 -0.90 -4.64 11.14
C ALA A 254 -0.76 -6.13 10.74
N SER A 255 -1.83 -6.93 10.88
CA SER A 255 -1.81 -8.36 10.51
C SER A 255 -1.76 -8.55 9.00
N LEU A 256 -2.58 -7.82 8.23
CA LEU A 256 -2.53 -7.84 6.76
C LEU A 256 -1.17 -7.36 6.26
N ARG A 257 -0.65 -6.28 6.83
CA ARG A 257 0.66 -5.76 6.47
C ARG A 257 1.76 -6.76 6.76
N LYS A 258 1.78 -7.35 7.96
CA LYS A 258 2.76 -8.38 8.30
C LYS A 258 2.69 -9.55 7.32
N PHE A 259 1.49 -10.04 7.03
CA PHE A 259 1.29 -11.11 6.05
C PHE A 259 1.82 -10.71 4.67
N ALA A 260 1.54 -9.48 4.23
CA ALA A 260 1.99 -8.98 2.94
C ALA A 260 3.52 -8.91 2.85
N LEU A 261 4.19 -8.52 3.93
CA LEU A 261 5.64 -8.48 4.02
C LEU A 261 6.26 -9.87 4.16
N ASP A 262 5.67 -10.78 4.94
CA ASP A 262 6.22 -12.13 5.13
C ASP A 262 6.16 -12.95 3.81
N TYR A 263 5.19 -12.67 2.94
CA TYR A 263 4.95 -13.42 1.70
C TYR A 263 5.10 -12.58 0.42
N ALA A 264 5.65 -11.38 0.49
CA ALA A 264 5.78 -10.44 -0.65
C ALA A 264 4.49 -10.26 -1.49
N ILE A 265 3.34 -10.13 -0.82
CA ILE A 265 2.04 -9.92 -1.44
C ILE A 265 1.81 -8.42 -1.66
N LEU A 266 2.37 -7.92 -2.75
CA LEU A 266 2.43 -6.48 -3.04
C LEU A 266 1.05 -5.82 -3.17
N GLU A 267 0.02 -6.59 -3.53
CA GLU A 267 -1.36 -6.12 -3.67
C GLU A 267 -1.92 -5.50 -2.37
N PHE A 268 -1.49 -5.99 -1.21
CA PHE A 268 -1.86 -5.43 0.10
C PHE A 268 -1.03 -4.21 0.50
N LEU A 269 0.08 -3.94 -0.20
CA LEU A 269 1.00 -2.81 0.05
C LEU A 269 0.82 -1.67 -0.95
N ARG A 270 -0.04 -1.85 -1.95
CA ARG A 270 -0.42 -0.80 -2.89
C ARG A 270 -1.23 0.28 -2.18
N ASP A 271 -0.81 1.53 -2.35
CA ASP A 271 -1.52 2.68 -1.77
C ASP A 271 -2.91 2.89 -2.43
N ARG A 272 -3.00 2.60 -3.73
CA ARG A 272 -4.20 2.80 -4.56
C ARG A 272 -4.31 1.73 -5.64
N THR A 273 -5.51 1.23 -5.87
CA THR A 273 -5.82 0.31 -6.99
C THR A 273 -7.15 0.73 -7.61
N PRO A 274 -7.28 0.84 -8.95
CA PRO A 274 -8.58 1.07 -9.57
C PRO A 274 -9.62 0.03 -9.12
N VAL A 275 -10.84 0.46 -8.80
CA VAL A 275 -11.86 -0.45 -8.24
C VAL A 275 -12.18 -1.62 -9.17
N ALA A 276 -12.14 -1.41 -10.49
CA ALA A 276 -12.32 -2.46 -11.49
C ALA A 276 -11.21 -3.52 -11.42
N GLU A 277 -9.95 -3.11 -11.22
CA GLU A 277 -8.83 -4.03 -11.03
C GLU A 277 -8.95 -4.78 -9.70
N ALA A 278 -9.32 -4.08 -8.62
CA ALA A 278 -9.51 -4.69 -7.30
C ALA A 278 -10.62 -5.77 -7.33
N ALA A 279 -11.74 -5.49 -7.99
CA ALA A 279 -12.83 -6.44 -8.20
C ALA A 279 -12.38 -7.63 -9.05
N ALA A 280 -11.71 -7.39 -10.18
CA ALA A 280 -11.22 -8.45 -11.06
C ALA A 280 -10.20 -9.38 -10.36
N ARG A 281 -9.46 -8.87 -9.37
CA ARG A 281 -8.50 -9.65 -8.58
C ARG A 281 -9.12 -10.31 -7.33
N GLY A 282 -10.37 -10.03 -6.98
CA GLY A 282 -11.02 -10.62 -5.79
C GLY A 282 -10.58 -10.03 -4.45
N PHE A 283 -10.36 -8.72 -4.39
CA PHE A 283 -9.93 -8.03 -3.16
C PHE A 283 -10.93 -8.17 -2.01
N ASP A 284 -12.21 -8.31 -2.32
CA ASP A 284 -13.32 -8.49 -1.38
C ASP A 284 -13.28 -9.81 -0.58
N CYS A 285 -12.52 -10.79 -1.04
CA CYS A 285 -12.33 -12.07 -0.36
C CYS A 285 -10.89 -12.30 0.15
N ALA A 286 -9.90 -11.59 -0.39
CA ALA A 286 -8.48 -11.85 -0.13
C ALA A 286 -8.07 -11.74 1.35
N THR A 287 -8.74 -10.88 2.13
CA THR A 287 -8.42 -10.67 3.56
C THR A 287 -9.07 -11.68 4.49
N LYS A 288 -10.12 -12.36 4.03
CA LYS A 288 -11.04 -13.14 4.88
C LYS A 288 -10.34 -14.27 5.62
N ARG A 289 -9.46 -15.00 4.93
CA ARG A 289 -8.68 -16.09 5.56
C ARG A 289 -7.63 -15.57 6.55
N ILE A 290 -7.01 -14.42 6.25
CA ILE A 290 -5.98 -13.81 7.11
C ILE A 290 -6.62 -13.28 8.40
N LEU A 291 -7.76 -12.61 8.27
CA LEU A 291 -8.48 -11.98 9.38
C LEU A 291 -9.49 -12.91 10.06
N LYS A 292 -9.75 -14.10 9.50
CA LYS A 292 -10.67 -15.13 10.00
C LYS A 292 -12.14 -14.68 10.13
N HIS A 293 -12.55 -13.71 9.30
CA HIS A 293 -13.94 -13.28 9.17
C HIS A 293 -14.36 -13.48 7.72
N TRP A 294 -15.53 -14.06 7.49
CA TRP A 294 -15.89 -14.61 6.18
C TRP A 294 -17.06 -13.92 5.49
N THR A 295 -17.87 -13.18 6.25
CA THR A 295 -18.99 -12.42 5.68
C THR A 295 -18.55 -10.97 5.50
N HIS A 296 -18.89 -10.32 4.39
CA HIS A 296 -18.62 -8.89 4.18
C HIS A 296 -19.87 -8.14 3.73
N VAL A 297 -19.85 -6.82 3.91
CA VAL A 297 -20.84 -5.87 3.41
C VAL A 297 -20.13 -4.62 2.89
N PHE A 298 -20.75 -3.96 1.91
CA PHE A 298 -20.36 -2.63 1.49
C PHE A 298 -21.27 -1.61 2.18
N VAL A 299 -20.68 -0.68 2.92
CA VAL A 299 -21.41 0.35 3.68
C VAL A 299 -20.94 1.74 3.26
N ARG A 300 -21.88 2.64 3.04
CA ARG A 300 -21.58 4.05 2.74
C ARG A 300 -21.18 4.74 4.05
N LEU A 301 -19.96 5.29 4.10
CA LEU A 301 -19.46 6.04 5.25
C LEU A 301 -19.88 7.52 5.18
N ASP A 302 -19.84 8.08 3.98
CA ASP A 302 -20.21 9.46 3.65
C ASP A 302 -20.67 9.53 2.19
N ASP A 303 -20.79 10.73 1.61
CA ASP A 303 -21.34 10.86 0.27
C ASP A 303 -20.50 10.25 -0.85
N ASP A 304 -19.19 10.12 -0.63
CA ASP A 304 -18.22 9.76 -1.66
C ASP A 304 -17.42 8.49 -1.30
N THR A 305 -17.58 7.99 -0.08
CA THR A 305 -16.77 6.89 0.46
C THR A 305 -17.62 5.68 0.81
N THR A 306 -17.30 4.54 0.19
CA THR A 306 -17.86 3.23 0.53
C THR A 306 -16.78 2.38 1.20
N ALA A 307 -17.07 1.79 2.36
CA ALA A 307 -16.18 0.85 3.03
C ALA A 307 -16.58 -0.60 2.74
N LEU A 308 -15.59 -1.48 2.57
CA LEU A 308 -15.77 -2.91 2.74
C LEU A 308 -15.56 -3.25 4.21
N VAL A 309 -16.60 -3.77 4.85
CA VAL A 309 -16.57 -4.21 6.24
C VAL A 309 -16.73 -5.73 6.28
N ILE A 310 -15.76 -6.42 6.87
CA ILE A 310 -15.89 -7.85 7.20
C ILE A 310 -16.55 -7.99 8.57
N MET A 311 -17.46 -8.95 8.71
CA MET A 311 -18.31 -9.11 9.88
C MET A 311 -18.11 -10.47 10.55
N ASP A 312 -18.22 -10.49 11.88
CA ASP A 312 -18.32 -11.71 12.69
C ASP A 312 -19.46 -11.63 13.69
N ALA A 313 -20.29 -12.67 13.70
CA ALA A 313 -21.37 -12.90 14.64
C ALA A 313 -21.77 -14.38 14.63
N HIS A 314 -22.40 -14.86 15.70
CA HIS A 314 -22.84 -16.26 15.76
C HIS A 314 -23.89 -16.59 14.70
N GLN A 315 -24.73 -15.62 14.32
CA GLN A 315 -25.77 -15.76 13.30
C GLN A 315 -25.20 -15.95 11.88
N LEU A 316 -23.93 -15.61 11.68
CA LEU A 316 -23.23 -15.70 10.39
C LEU A 316 -22.45 -17.02 10.23
N ARG A 317 -22.50 -17.89 11.24
CA ARG A 317 -21.87 -19.22 11.17
C ARG A 317 -22.65 -20.08 10.18
N LEU A 318 -21.92 -20.74 9.28
CA LEU A 318 -22.52 -21.66 8.32
C LEU A 318 -23.16 -22.85 9.05
N PRO A 319 -24.34 -23.32 8.61
CA PRO A 319 -24.86 -24.62 9.03
C PRO A 319 -23.97 -25.76 8.52
N PRO A 320 -24.22 -27.03 8.87
CA PRO A 320 -23.58 -28.16 8.21
C PRO A 320 -23.71 -28.09 6.68
N ALA A 321 -22.68 -28.53 5.95
CA ALA A 321 -22.67 -28.47 4.49
C ALA A 321 -23.79 -29.34 3.91
N SER A 322 -24.57 -28.79 2.96
CA SER A 322 -25.51 -29.55 2.15
C SER A 322 -24.96 -29.75 0.73
N PRO A 323 -25.31 -30.86 0.05
CA PRO A 323 -24.91 -31.08 -1.34
C PRO A 323 -25.28 -29.91 -2.26
N GLU A 324 -26.46 -29.32 -2.07
CA GLU A 324 -26.97 -28.21 -2.88
C GLU A 324 -26.14 -26.94 -2.69
N ALA A 325 -25.80 -26.60 -1.43
CA ALA A 325 -24.96 -25.46 -1.12
C ALA A 325 -23.55 -25.63 -1.71
N THR A 326 -22.95 -26.81 -1.54
CA THR A 326 -21.63 -27.09 -2.13
C THR A 326 -21.67 -27.02 -3.65
N LEU A 327 -22.70 -27.57 -4.31
CA LEU A 327 -22.84 -27.49 -5.77
C LEU A 327 -22.98 -26.04 -6.26
N ALA A 328 -23.81 -25.23 -5.59
CA ALA A 328 -24.01 -23.82 -5.92
C ALA A 328 -22.71 -23.00 -5.78
N VAL A 329 -21.99 -23.19 -4.67
CA VAL A 329 -20.70 -22.53 -4.42
C VAL A 329 -19.67 -22.91 -5.50
N MET A 330 -19.55 -24.20 -5.81
CA MET A 330 -18.60 -24.71 -6.80
C MET A 330 -18.91 -24.30 -8.24
N ALA A 331 -20.16 -23.90 -8.52
CA ALA A 331 -20.57 -23.35 -9.81
C ALA A 331 -20.16 -21.89 -10.00
N THR A 332 -19.79 -21.19 -8.92
CA THR A 332 -19.37 -19.78 -8.99
C THR A 332 -18.03 -19.67 -9.75
N PRO A 333 -17.95 -18.80 -10.79
CA PRO A 333 -16.72 -18.63 -11.55
C PRO A 333 -15.62 -17.99 -10.70
N LEU A 334 -14.41 -18.52 -10.82
CA LEU A 334 -13.23 -17.95 -10.16
C LEU A 334 -12.71 -16.73 -10.92
N PRO A 335 -12.06 -15.77 -10.24
CA PRO A 335 -11.31 -14.71 -10.90
C PRO A 335 -10.21 -15.28 -11.80
N GLU A 336 -9.82 -14.50 -12.82
CA GLU A 336 -8.77 -14.90 -13.75
C GLU A 336 -7.43 -15.15 -13.03
N GLY A 337 -6.71 -16.19 -13.44
CA GLY A 337 -5.42 -16.58 -12.85
C GLY A 337 -5.50 -17.30 -11.50
N VAL A 338 -6.69 -17.48 -10.92
CA VAL A 338 -6.87 -18.20 -9.66
C VAL A 338 -6.95 -19.71 -9.89
N ASP A 339 -6.14 -20.47 -9.14
CA ASP A 339 -6.09 -21.93 -9.24
C ASP A 339 -7.36 -22.59 -8.67
N LYS A 340 -8.14 -23.21 -9.57
CA LYS A 340 -9.38 -23.90 -9.24
C LYS A 340 -9.20 -25.11 -8.33
N GLN A 341 -8.14 -25.90 -8.50
CA GLN A 341 -7.91 -27.08 -7.67
C GLN A 341 -7.51 -26.67 -6.27
N ARG A 342 -6.63 -25.68 -6.13
CA ARG A 342 -6.28 -25.09 -4.83
C ARG A 342 -7.52 -24.56 -4.10
N ALA A 343 -8.37 -23.82 -4.81
CA ALA A 343 -9.60 -23.28 -4.22
C ALA A 343 -10.54 -24.38 -3.71
N LYS A 344 -10.71 -25.46 -4.48
CA LYS A 344 -11.51 -26.63 -4.07
C LYS A 344 -10.93 -27.33 -2.84
N ILE A 345 -9.63 -27.61 -2.85
CA ILE A 345 -8.95 -28.27 -1.73
C ILE A 345 -9.12 -27.44 -0.45
N SER A 346 -8.86 -26.13 -0.55
CA SER A 346 -9.01 -25.21 0.57
C SER A 346 -10.44 -25.19 1.14
N TYR A 347 -11.45 -25.12 0.26
CA TYR A 347 -12.85 -25.16 0.67
C TYR A 347 -13.19 -26.42 1.47
N HIS A 348 -12.80 -27.60 0.97
CA HIS A 348 -13.06 -28.86 1.66
C HIS A 348 -12.34 -28.95 3.01
N GLN A 349 -11.12 -28.40 3.10
CA GLN A 349 -10.41 -28.34 4.39
C GLN A 349 -11.17 -27.46 5.39
N LEU A 350 -11.63 -26.29 4.98
CA LEU A 350 -12.33 -25.32 5.85
C LEU A 350 -13.74 -25.76 6.26
N ARG A 351 -14.46 -26.52 5.42
CA ARG A 351 -15.78 -27.06 5.82
C ARG A 351 -15.69 -28.28 6.73
N ASN A 352 -14.55 -28.96 6.77
CA ASN A 352 -14.33 -30.15 7.58
C ASN A 352 -13.50 -29.90 8.85
N SER A 353 -13.00 -28.67 9.05
CA SER A 353 -12.34 -28.20 10.28
C SER A 353 -13.37 -27.70 11.28
#